data_AF-K2B1Z8-F1
#
_entry.id   AF-K2B1Z8-F1
#
_cell.length_a   1.000
_cell.length_b   1.000
_cell.length_c   1.000
_cell.angle_alpha   90.00
_cell.angle_beta   90.00
_cell.angle_gamma   90.00
#
_symmetry.space_group_name_H-M   'P 1'
#
loop_
_entity.id
_entity.type
_entity.pdbx_description
1 polymer ?
#
loop_
_entity_poly.entity_id
_entity_poly.type
_entity_poly.pdbx_seq_one_letter_code
_entity_poly.pdbx_strand_id
1 'polypeptide(L)' 'MVPIPNCLLLKKIYNIIMNKKQKFYKIYSNLPLNLRNEIVIIINSEPLTWKVAKLYIDEDTKLGEEILTKLEDLEII' A
#
# COMPACT_ATOMS: atom_id res chain seq x y z
N MET A 1 -23.77 11.74 -18.55
CA MET A 1 -24.05 11.89 -17.10
C MET A 1 -23.32 10.75 -16.41
N VAL A 2 -22.20 11.03 -15.73
CA VAL A 2 -21.41 9.98 -15.05
C VAL A 2 -22.14 9.65 -13.75
N PRO A 3 -22.42 8.37 -13.43
CA PRO A 3 -23.12 8.02 -12.20
C PRO A 3 -22.31 8.45 -10.98
N ILE A 4 -22.94 9.19 -10.07
CA ILE A 4 -22.36 9.53 -8.77
C ILE A 4 -22.22 8.21 -8.00
N PRO A 5 -21.02 7.86 -7.50
CA PRO A 5 -20.83 6.60 -6.78
C PRO A 5 -21.75 6.52 -5.56
N ASN A 6 -22.42 5.38 -5.38
CA ASN A 6 -23.19 5.09 -4.18
C ASN A 6 -22.30 5.24 -2.93
N CYS A 7 -22.69 6.08 -1.97
CA CYS A 7 -21.94 6.33 -0.73
C CYS A 7 -21.54 5.05 0.02
N LEU A 8 -22.34 3.97 -0.09
CA LEU A 8 -22.02 2.69 0.54
C LEU A 8 -20.80 2.00 -0.10
N LEU A 9 -20.64 2.12 -1.42
CA LEU A 9 -19.49 1.57 -2.14
C LEU A 9 -18.21 2.31 -1.77
N LEU A 10 -18.26 3.64 -1.71
CA LEU A 10 -17.12 4.47 -1.29
C LEU A 10 -16.64 4.10 0.11
N LYS A 11 -17.57 3.91 1.05
CA LYS A 11 -17.25 3.49 2.43
C LYS A 11 -16.63 2.10 2.50
N LYS A 12 -17.11 1.15 1.68
CA LYS A 12 -16.55 -0.20 1.62
C LYS A 12 -15.11 -0.18 1.07
N ILE A 13 -14.89 0.55 -0.02
CA ILE A 13 -13.57 0.68 -0.65
C ILE A 13 -12.56 1.33 0.33
N TYR A 14 -12.98 2.42 0.98
CA TYR A 14 -12.15 3.10 1.98
C TYR A 14 -11.72 2.15 3.12
N ASN A 15 -12.66 1.37 3.66
CA ASN A 15 -12.35 0.42 4.72
C ASN A 15 -11.36 -0.67 4.27
N ILE A 16 -11.45 -1.13 3.02
CA ILE A 16 -10.51 -2.11 2.46
C ILE A 16 -9.10 -1.50 2.40
N ILE A 17 -8.96 -0.30 1.83
CA ILE A 17 -7.65 0.37 1.71
C ILE A 17 -7.04 0.62 3.10
N MET A 18 -7.84 1.09 4.07
CA MET A 18 -7.34 1.30 5.43
C MET A 18 -6.88 0.00 6.10
N ASN A 19 -7.55 -1.13 5.85
CA ASN A 19 -7.11 -2.41 6.36
C ASN A 19 -5.75 -2.81 5.78
N LYS A 20 -5.56 -2.70 4.45
CA LYS A 20 -4.26 -2.98 3.80
C LYS A 20 -3.13 -2.10 4.37
N LYS A 21 -3.39 -0.80 4.56
CA LYS A 21 -2.43 0.12 5.19
C LYS A 21 -2.05 -0.31 6.59
N GLN A 22 -3.03 -0.69 7.41
CA GLN A 22 -2.77 -1.15 8.78
C GLN A 22 -1.88 -2.40 8.81
N LYS A 23 -2.15 -3.38 7.93
CA LYS A 23 -1.30 -4.57 7.81
C LYS A 23 0.13 -4.21 7.41
N PHE A 24 0.29 -3.37 6.38
CA PHE A 24 1.60 -2.86 5.96
C PHE A 24 2.35 -2.18 7.11
N TYR A 25 1.72 -1.25 7.83
CA TYR A 25 2.39 -0.54 8.92
C TYR A 25 2.77 -1.46 10.08
N LYS A 26 1.97 -2.48 10.37
CA LYS A 26 2.31 -3.49 11.38
C LYS A 26 3.58 -4.24 11.01
N ILE A 27 3.75 -4.61 9.75
CA ILE A 27 4.99 -5.26 9.29
C ILE A 27 6.14 -4.25 9.31
N TYR A 28 5.95 -3.07 8.72
CA TYR A 28 6.97 -2.03 8.64
C TYR A 28 7.49 -1.60 10.02
N SER A 29 6.62 -1.48 11.03
CA SER A 29 7.03 -1.11 12.39
C SER A 29 7.91 -2.17 13.04
N ASN A 30 7.72 -3.45 12.67
CA ASN A 30 8.50 -4.56 13.17
C ASN A 30 9.81 -4.77 12.41
N LEU A 31 10.01 -4.11 11.26
CA LEU A 31 11.25 -4.22 10.49
C LEU A 31 12.41 -3.46 11.17
N PRO A 32 13.55 -4.14 11.41
CA PRO A 32 14.83 -3.50 11.75
C PRO A 32 15.22 -2.41 10.75
N LEU A 33 15.97 -1.40 11.22
CA LEU A 33 16.32 -0.23 10.41
C LEU A 33 17.10 -0.57 9.13
N ASN A 34 17.94 -1.61 9.16
CA ASN A 34 18.69 -2.07 7.98
C ASN A 34 17.77 -2.65 6.91
N LEU A 35 16.77 -3.45 7.27
CA LEU A 35 15.83 -4.06 6.33
C LEU A 35 14.93 -3.02 5.64
N ARG A 36 14.73 -1.84 6.25
CA ARG A 36 13.90 -0.77 5.65
C ARG A 36 14.48 -0.22 4.34
N ASN A 37 15.77 -0.41 4.10
CA ASN A 37 16.44 0.00 2.86
C ASN A 37 16.49 -1.13 1.83
N GLU A 38 16.00 -2.33 2.15
CA GLU A 38 15.94 -3.44 1.20
C GLU A 38 14.74 -3.31 0.25
N ILE A 39 14.91 -3.86 -0.94
CA ILE A 39 13.88 -3.88 -1.99
C ILE A 39 12.77 -4.83 -1.56
N VAL A 40 11.53 -4.34 -1.56
CA VAL A 40 10.34 -5.15 -1.22
C VAL A 40 9.54 -5.51 -2.47
N ILE A 41 9.51 -4.65 -3.47
CA ILE A 41 8.67 -4.84 -4.64
C ILE A 41 9.26 -4.18 -5.88
N ILE A 42 8.91 -4.68 -7.06
CA ILE A 42 9.25 -4.09 -8.35
C ILE A 42 7.95 -3.63 -9.03
N ILE A 43 7.86 -2.35 -9.37
CA ILE A 43 6.72 -1.76 -10.08
C ILE A 43 7.25 -1.05 -11.31
N ASN A 44 6.69 -1.32 -12.49
CA ASN A 44 7.13 -0.72 -13.76
C ASN A 44 8.64 -0.89 -14.04
N SER A 45 9.22 -2.03 -13.64
CA SER A 45 10.67 -2.32 -13.70
C SER A 45 11.54 -1.48 -12.75
N GLU A 46 10.94 -0.70 -11.86
CA GLU A 46 11.65 0.04 -10.82
C GLU A 46 11.57 -0.70 -9.49
N PRO A 47 12.71 -1.07 -8.88
CA PRO A 47 12.73 -1.67 -7.55
C PRO A 47 12.47 -0.60 -6.48
N LEU A 48 11.50 -0.86 -5.61
CA LEU A 48 11.13 0.00 -4.50
C LEU A 48 11.51 -0.66 -3.18
N THR A 49 12.13 0.14 -2.29
CA THR A 49 12.46 -0.29 -0.94
C THR A 49 11.28 -0.12 0.01
N TRP A 50 11.31 -0.79 1.16
CA TRP A 50 10.30 -0.61 2.21
C TRP A 50 10.10 0.87 2.60
N LYS A 51 11.19 1.63 2.71
CA LYS A 51 11.15 3.06 3.06
C LYS A 51 10.47 3.89 1.98
N VAL A 52 10.78 3.63 0.72
CA VAL A 52 10.17 4.33 -0.43
C VAL A 52 8.70 3.95 -0.56
N ALA A 53 8.37 2.66 -0.40
CA ALA A 53 6.99 2.18 -0.38
C ALA A 53 6.14 2.88 0.69
N LYS A 54 6.69 3.01 1.91
CA LYS A 54 6.03 3.75 3.00
C LYS A 54 5.75 5.20 2.62
N LEU A 55 6.70 5.90 2.00
CA LEU A 55 6.52 7.29 1.58
C LEU A 55 5.31 7.43 0.64
N TYR A 56 5.22 6.59 -0.39
CA TYR A 56 4.10 6.64 -1.34
C TYR A 56 2.74 6.29 -0.71
N ILE A 57 2.74 5.39 0.28
CA ILE A 57 1.54 5.01 1.04
C ILE A 57 1.10 6.14 1.98
N ASP A 58 2.05 6.80 2.65
CA ASP A 58 1.79 7.94 3.54
C ASP A 58 1.24 9.15 2.77
N GLU A 59 1.67 9.33 1.53
CA GLU A 59 1.22 10.41 0.64
C GLU A 59 -0.11 10.11 -0.10
N ASP A 60 -0.77 8.98 0.19
CA ASP A 60 -2.06 8.59 -0.43
C ASP A 60 -2.02 8.59 -1.97
N THR A 61 -0.87 8.24 -2.55
CA THR A 61 -0.68 8.23 -4.00
C THR A 61 -1.30 6.99 -4.65
N LYS A 62 -1.63 7.09 -5.95
CA LYS A 62 -2.07 5.92 -6.75
C LYS A 62 -1.03 4.78 -6.74
N LEU A 63 0.25 5.13 -6.76
CA LEU A 63 1.34 4.14 -6.61
C LEU A 63 1.31 3.49 -5.23
N GLY A 64 1.01 4.24 -4.16
CA GLY A 64 0.81 3.70 -2.82
C GLY A 64 -0.31 2.64 -2.77
N GLU A 65 -1.44 2.90 -3.43
CA GLU A 65 -2.53 1.92 -3.56
C GLU A 65 -2.12 0.68 -4.37
N GLU A 66 -1.36 0.86 -5.46
CA GLU A 66 -0.82 -0.25 -6.26
C GLU A 66 0.16 -1.10 -5.46
N ILE A 67 1.04 -0.46 -4.68
CA ILE A 67 1.99 -1.15 -3.78
C ILE A 67 1.24 -2.01 -2.77
N LEU A 68 0.24 -1.45 -2.08
CA LEU A 68 -0.56 -2.20 -1.11
C LEU A 68 -1.28 -3.38 -1.75
N THR A 69 -1.79 -3.21 -2.97
CA THR A 69 -2.49 -4.28 -3.68
C THR A 69 -1.53 -5.40 -4.05
N LYS A 70 -0.38 -5.08 -4.64
CA LYS A 70 0.60 -6.11 -4.99
C LYS A 70 1.22 -6.81 -3.78
N LEU A 71 1.47 -6.08 -2.69
CA LEU A 71 1.97 -6.71 -1.45
C LEU A 71 0.94 -7.67 -0.85
N GLU A 72 -0.35 -7.38 -0.97
CA GLU A 72 -1.43 -8.29 -0.57
C GLU A 72 -1.55 -9.48 -1.52
N ASP A 73 -1.44 -9.26 -2.84
CA ASP A 73 -1.46 -10.32 -3.86
C ASP A 73 -0.29 -11.31 -3.69
N LEU A 74 0.85 -10.83 -3.17
CA LEU A 74 2.03 -11.63 -2.83
C LEU A 74 1.96 -12.26 -1.44
N GLU A 75 0.86 -12.06 -0.72
CA GLU A 75 0.64 -12.52 0.67
C GLU A 75 1.72 -12.05 1.65
N ILE A 76 2.37 -10.92 1.37
CA ILE A 76 3.36 -10.31 2.27
C ILE A 76 2.65 -9.56 3.39
N ILE A 77 1.52 -8.88 3.10
CA ILE A 77 0.71 -8.12 4.07
C ILE A 77 -0.68 -8.70 4.27
#